data_AF-A0A2T3IEG2-F1
#
_entry.id   AF-A0A2T3IEG2-F1
#
_cell.length_a   1.000
_cell.length_b   1.000
_cell.length_c   1.000
_cell.angle_alpha   90.00
_cell.angle_beta   90.00
_cell.angle_gamma   90.00
#
_symmetry.space_group_name_H-M   'P 1'
#
loop_
_entity.id
_entity.type
_entity.pdbx_description
1 polymer ?
#
loop_
_entity_poly.entity_id
_entity_poly.type
_entity_poly.pdbx_seq_one_letter_code
_entity_poly.pdbx_strand_id
1 'polypeptide(L)'
;MVRHSPKKLKVFTHLFCYLLDCYDKQKVCVLARSSASYDGRVAASVADFFESEGLAHNIIGYSYDNSDENGNASSIIPTQLFIEECTRHNVVYSLKNDIPFIEVRDDEKQSLDIDLIKKEDKKNFNMVAKPVRNHNKLWLNHTATLNGFELSPFAKRIFNKDLEHGGRFYCPFQNMPSSDRDNILIDGEKTVELDFKAIHINILYSLANKQLKGDPYLVDGIERKVMKSLMLRLVNSESISGFKAIITKSGNPKNKAIYAQYCRDLLLYDQEKTLANEYVKPRNPFPFENYIPGIPDDVTGDDVYKIITDKHHVIAHMFGADLLGTRLQNIDSNIMAEILMNLAKQGIPALPVHDSVIVKESDQAIANDVMKKAYFKIMKHDIDVTTK
;
A
#
# COMPACT_ATOMS: atom_id res chain seq x y z
N MET A 1 -22.67 -33.65 4.93
CA MET A 1 -22.68 -32.67 3.82
C MET A 1 -22.99 -31.29 4.38
N VAL A 2 -21.97 -30.55 4.85
CA VAL A 2 -22.15 -29.14 5.24
C VAL A 2 -21.81 -28.31 4.00
N ARG A 3 -22.75 -27.50 3.51
CA ARG A 3 -22.50 -26.54 2.42
C ARG A 3 -21.54 -25.48 2.94
N HIS A 4 -20.24 -25.66 2.71
CA HIS A 4 -19.25 -24.62 3.04
C HIS A 4 -19.35 -23.50 2.01
N SER A 5 -19.39 -22.24 2.48
CA SER A 5 -19.30 -21.09 1.59
C SER A 5 -17.95 -21.14 0.84
N PRO A 6 -17.90 -20.92 -0.49
CA PRO A 6 -16.66 -20.90 -1.27
C PRO A 6 -15.58 -19.99 -0.66
N LYS A 7 -16.01 -18.92 0.02
CA LYS A 7 -15.13 -17.98 0.70
C LYS A 7 -14.48 -18.55 1.96
N LYS A 8 -15.23 -19.31 2.77
CA LYS A 8 -14.67 -20.01 3.94
C LYS A 8 -13.61 -21.02 3.51
N LEU A 9 -13.88 -21.78 2.44
CA LEU A 9 -12.93 -22.73 1.88
C LEU A 9 -11.64 -22.04 1.39
N LYS A 10 -11.77 -20.90 0.70
CA LYS A 10 -10.61 -20.10 0.25
C LYS A 10 -9.75 -19.62 1.43
N VAL A 11 -10.38 -19.09 2.48
CA VAL A 11 -9.67 -18.61 3.68
C VAL A 11 -9.02 -19.78 4.44
N PHE A 12 -9.70 -20.91 4.55
CA PHE A 12 -9.14 -22.15 5.09
C PHE A 12 -7.89 -22.58 4.33
N THR A 13 -7.94 -22.67 3.00
CA THR A 13 -6.79 -23.05 2.18
C THR A 13 -5.62 -22.10 2.37
N HIS A 14 -5.85 -20.79 2.40
CA HIS A 14 -4.77 -19.83 2.66
C HIS A 14 -4.14 -20.05 4.04
N LEU A 15 -4.96 -20.12 5.09
CA LEU A 15 -4.45 -20.26 6.45
C LEU A 15 -3.72 -21.60 6.66
N PHE A 16 -4.23 -22.67 6.06
CA PHE A 16 -3.58 -23.98 6.02
C PHE A 16 -2.19 -23.91 5.37
N CYS A 17 -2.08 -23.31 4.18
CA CYS A 17 -0.79 -23.13 3.51
C CYS A 17 0.17 -22.27 4.32
N TYR A 18 -0.33 -21.22 5.00
CA TYR A 18 0.48 -20.39 5.88
C TYR A 18 0.99 -21.15 7.11
N LEU A 19 0.17 -21.99 7.74
CA LEU A 19 0.58 -22.85 8.87
C LEU A 19 1.65 -23.86 8.44
N LEU A 20 1.51 -24.42 7.23
CA LEU A 20 2.50 -25.36 6.68
C LEU A 20 3.82 -24.68 6.34
N ASP A 21 3.79 -23.46 5.77
CA ASP A 21 4.99 -22.63 5.55
C ASP A 21 5.67 -22.25 6.87
N CYS A 22 4.87 -21.95 7.90
CA CYS A 22 5.37 -21.65 9.23
C CYS A 22 6.10 -22.85 9.85
N TYR A 23 5.59 -24.07 9.66
CA TYR A 23 6.26 -25.26 10.14
C TYR A 23 7.59 -25.51 9.41
N ASP A 24 7.55 -25.59 8.08
CA ASP A 24 8.71 -25.93 7.25
C ASP A 24 9.91 -24.99 7.50
N LYS A 25 9.61 -23.76 7.91
CA LYS A 25 10.61 -22.72 8.09
C LYS A 25 10.78 -22.26 9.55
N GLN A 26 10.14 -22.92 10.52
CA GLN A 26 10.18 -22.64 11.97
C GLN A 26 9.71 -21.23 12.40
N LYS A 27 8.46 -20.86 12.11
CA LYS A 27 7.93 -19.47 12.19
C LYS A 27 6.56 -19.35 12.84
N VAL A 28 6.15 -18.10 13.12
CA VAL A 28 4.85 -17.71 13.67
C VAL A 28 4.06 -16.91 12.63
N CYS A 29 2.78 -17.25 12.42
CA CYS A 29 1.92 -16.54 11.46
C CYS A 29 1.17 -15.40 12.15
N VAL A 30 1.30 -14.18 11.63
CA VAL A 30 0.51 -13.02 12.09
C VAL A 30 -0.79 -12.93 11.29
N LEU A 31 -1.92 -12.86 12.01
CA LEU A 31 -3.27 -12.70 11.49
C LEU A 31 -3.84 -11.31 11.80
N ALA A 32 -4.33 -10.62 10.78
CA ALA A 32 -5.20 -9.48 10.99
C ALA A 32 -6.61 -9.97 11.39
N ARG A 33 -6.90 -10.04 12.71
CA ARG A 33 -8.27 -10.26 13.21
C ARG A 33 -9.02 -8.94 13.26
N SER A 34 -10.17 -8.89 12.60
CA SER A 34 -11.08 -7.74 12.64
C SER A 34 -12.53 -8.23 12.77
N SER A 35 -13.21 -7.83 13.84
CA SER A 35 -14.65 -8.07 14.00
C SER A 35 -15.50 -7.15 13.11
N ALA A 36 -14.92 -6.03 12.68
CA ALA A 36 -15.60 -5.00 11.89
C ALA A 36 -15.88 -5.44 10.44
N SER A 37 -14.98 -6.22 9.82
CA SER A 37 -15.16 -6.67 8.44
C SER A 37 -15.69 -8.11 8.35
N TYR A 38 -16.50 -8.40 7.33
CA TYR A 38 -16.95 -9.77 7.05
C TYR A 38 -15.76 -10.71 6.80
N ASP A 39 -14.71 -10.23 6.13
CA ASP A 39 -13.50 -10.99 5.84
C ASP A 39 -12.70 -11.30 7.10
N GLY A 40 -12.57 -10.34 8.01
CA GLY A 40 -11.95 -10.55 9.33
C GLY A 40 -12.73 -11.53 10.19
N ARG A 41 -14.08 -11.51 10.15
CA ARG A 41 -14.92 -12.50 10.84
C ARG A 41 -14.76 -13.91 10.26
N VAL A 42 -14.64 -14.04 8.94
CA VAL A 42 -14.38 -15.34 8.30
C VAL A 42 -12.99 -15.86 8.69
N ALA A 43 -11.95 -15.02 8.67
CA ALA A 43 -10.60 -15.40 9.08
C ALA A 43 -10.53 -15.84 10.54
N ALA A 44 -11.17 -15.09 11.44
CA ALA A 44 -11.33 -15.47 12.84
C ALA A 44 -12.00 -16.85 12.98
N SER A 45 -13.14 -17.07 12.31
CA SER A 45 -13.86 -18.36 12.41
C SER A 45 -13.05 -19.56 11.90
N VAL A 46 -12.17 -19.34 10.92
CA VAL A 46 -11.28 -20.38 10.40
C VAL A 46 -10.12 -20.63 11.37
N ALA A 47 -9.53 -19.59 11.95
CA ALA A 47 -8.50 -19.72 12.98
C ALA A 47 -9.04 -20.44 14.23
N ASP A 48 -10.23 -20.09 14.68
CA ASP A 48 -10.91 -20.74 15.82
C ASP A 48 -11.19 -22.23 15.52
N PHE A 49 -11.46 -22.58 14.26
CA PHE A 49 -11.60 -23.98 13.83
C PHE A 49 -10.27 -24.74 13.92
N PHE A 50 -9.15 -24.18 13.45
CA PHE A 50 -7.84 -24.82 13.60
C PHE A 50 -7.48 -25.05 15.08
N GLU A 51 -7.83 -24.11 15.95
CA GLU A 51 -7.65 -24.24 17.39
C GLU A 51 -8.55 -25.30 18.02
N SER A 52 -9.84 -25.35 17.64
CA SER A 52 -10.77 -26.36 18.17
C SER A 52 -10.39 -27.78 17.78
N GLU A 53 -9.77 -27.96 16.62
CA GLU A 53 -9.24 -29.25 16.17
C GLU A 53 -7.84 -29.55 16.74
N GLY A 54 -7.29 -28.67 17.58
CA GLY A 54 -5.95 -28.81 18.16
C GLY A 54 -4.81 -28.70 17.14
N LEU A 55 -5.08 -28.17 15.95
CA LEU A 55 -4.13 -28.02 14.85
C LEU A 55 -3.32 -26.71 14.94
N ALA A 56 -3.80 -25.73 15.69
CA ALA A 56 -3.04 -24.51 15.91
C ALA A 56 -3.32 -23.87 17.28
N HIS A 57 -2.37 -23.09 17.77
CA HIS A 57 -2.59 -22.16 18.88
C HIS A 57 -2.94 -20.78 18.33
N ASN A 58 -4.04 -20.22 18.79
CA ASN A 58 -4.55 -18.93 18.35
C ASN A 58 -4.26 -17.88 19.42
N ILE A 59 -3.37 -16.96 19.12
CA ILE A 59 -3.01 -15.86 20.02
C ILE A 59 -3.82 -14.64 19.61
N ILE A 60 -4.72 -14.20 20.47
CA ILE A 60 -5.55 -13.02 20.20
C ILE A 60 -4.81 -11.77 20.72
N GLY A 61 -4.42 -10.92 19.78
CA GLY A 61 -3.80 -9.63 20.03
C GLY A 61 -4.77 -8.47 19.84
N TYR A 62 -4.45 -7.29 20.38
CA TYR A 62 -5.30 -6.10 20.31
C TYR A 62 -5.05 -5.30 19.02
N SER A 63 -6.11 -4.76 18.42
CA SER A 63 -6.02 -3.97 17.19
C SER A 63 -5.22 -2.68 17.42
N TYR A 64 -4.45 -2.28 16.40
CA TYR A 64 -3.73 -1.00 16.25
C TYR A 64 -4.53 0.28 16.59
N ASP A 65 -5.85 0.19 16.75
CA ASP A 65 -6.74 1.33 16.99
C ASP A 65 -6.85 1.78 18.46
N ASN A 66 -6.25 1.08 19.42
CA ASN A 66 -6.17 1.57 20.80
C ASN A 66 -4.73 1.46 21.32
N SER A 67 -4.19 2.64 21.65
CA SER A 67 -2.91 2.89 22.28
C SER A 67 -2.56 1.86 23.34
N ASP A 68 -1.50 1.10 23.08
CA ASP A 68 -0.51 0.61 24.05
C ASP A 68 0.74 0.28 23.23
N GLU A 69 1.92 0.71 23.68
CA GLU A 69 3.21 0.66 22.96
C GLU A 69 3.72 -0.78 22.67
N ASN A 70 2.89 -1.81 22.86
CA ASN A 70 3.17 -3.21 22.62
C ASN A 70 2.06 -3.91 21.79
N GLY A 71 1.37 -3.18 20.91
CA GLY A 71 0.25 -3.67 20.09
C GLY A 71 0.52 -4.98 19.33
N ASN A 72 0.35 -6.12 20.01
CA ASN A 72 0.59 -7.43 19.44
C ASN A 72 -0.50 -7.73 18.43
N ALA A 73 -0.12 -7.99 17.18
CA ALA A 73 -1.04 -8.50 16.19
C ALA A 73 -1.51 -9.91 16.59
N SER A 74 -2.78 -10.23 16.35
CA SER A 74 -3.27 -11.61 16.53
C SER A 74 -2.40 -12.56 15.71
N SER A 75 -2.09 -13.73 16.22
CA SER A 75 -1.19 -14.68 15.57
C SER A 75 -1.74 -16.10 15.67
N ILE A 76 -1.37 -16.97 14.74
CA ILE A 76 -1.69 -18.40 14.77
C ILE A 76 -0.42 -19.21 14.59
N ILE A 77 -0.25 -20.25 15.40
CA ILE A 77 0.97 -21.08 15.45
C ILE A 77 0.56 -22.53 15.22
N PRO A 78 1.15 -23.25 14.25
CA PRO A 78 0.84 -24.66 14.05
C PRO A 78 1.23 -25.49 15.28
N THR A 79 0.40 -26.45 15.66
CA THR A 79 0.74 -27.39 16.74
C THR A 79 1.53 -28.58 16.20
N GLN A 80 2.13 -29.35 17.11
CA GLN A 80 2.75 -30.63 16.79
C GLN A 80 1.78 -31.60 16.10
N LEU A 81 0.49 -31.57 16.47
CA LEU A 81 -0.54 -32.39 15.82
C LEU A 81 -0.69 -32.03 14.33
N PHE A 82 -0.77 -30.74 14.00
CA PHE A 82 -0.86 -30.30 12.60
C PHE A 82 0.32 -30.76 11.76
N ILE A 83 1.52 -30.73 12.35
CA ILE A 83 2.75 -31.17 11.72
C ILE A 83 2.72 -32.67 11.43
N GLU A 84 2.30 -33.46 12.42
CA GLU A 84 2.17 -34.92 12.30
C GLU A 84 1.14 -35.31 11.26
N GLU A 85 0.00 -34.60 11.20
CA GLU A 85 -1.03 -34.80 10.16
C GLU A 85 -0.48 -34.47 8.77
N CYS A 86 0.20 -33.32 8.61
CA CYS A 86 0.77 -32.94 7.32
C CYS A 86 1.85 -33.93 6.85
N THR A 87 2.71 -34.39 7.77
CA THR A 87 3.74 -35.39 7.49
C THR A 87 3.13 -36.73 7.13
N ARG A 88 2.15 -37.21 7.90
CA ARG A 88 1.45 -38.49 7.66
C ARG A 88 0.80 -38.53 6.27
N HIS A 89 0.28 -37.38 5.82
CA HIS A 89 -0.39 -37.24 4.54
C HIS A 89 0.52 -36.76 3.40
N ASN A 90 1.84 -36.65 3.63
CA ASN A 90 2.81 -36.13 2.65
C ASN A 90 2.34 -34.81 2.02
N VAL A 91 1.80 -33.91 2.84
CA VAL A 91 1.25 -32.65 2.37
C VAL A 91 2.39 -31.73 1.96
N VAL A 92 2.40 -31.34 0.69
CA VAL A 92 3.34 -30.37 0.13
C VAL A 92 2.54 -29.20 -0.42
N TYR A 93 2.93 -27.96 -0.09
CA TYR A 93 2.39 -26.78 -0.76
C TYR A 93 3.36 -26.33 -1.85
N SER A 94 2.80 -25.85 -2.94
CA SER A 94 3.57 -25.21 -4.01
C SER A 94 2.84 -23.96 -4.44
N LEU A 95 3.59 -22.94 -4.86
CA LEU A 95 3.02 -21.88 -5.66
C LEU A 95 2.54 -22.54 -6.95
N LYS A 96 1.21 -22.69 -7.10
CA LYS A 96 0.65 -23.22 -8.35
C LYS A 96 1.19 -22.38 -9.50
N ASN A 97 1.81 -23.05 -10.47
CA ASN A 97 2.42 -22.43 -11.64
C ASN A 97 1.45 -21.58 -12.46
N ASP A 98 0.15 -21.71 -12.25
CA ASP A 98 -0.91 -21.03 -13.00
C ASP A 98 -1.64 -19.93 -12.22
N ILE A 99 -1.24 -19.63 -10.98
CA ILE A 99 -1.82 -18.47 -10.28
C ILE A 99 -1.34 -17.19 -10.99
N PRO A 100 -2.26 -16.30 -11.39
CA PRO A 100 -1.89 -15.12 -12.15
C PRO A 100 -1.25 -14.01 -11.29
N PHE A 101 -1.41 -14.05 -9.96
CA PHE A 101 -1.00 -12.99 -9.02
C PHE A 101 -1.49 -11.59 -9.41
N ILE A 102 -2.56 -11.56 -10.21
CA ILE A 102 -3.24 -10.37 -10.70
C ILE A 102 -4.69 -10.45 -10.24
N GLU A 103 -5.21 -9.29 -9.86
CA GLU A 103 -6.62 -9.04 -9.61
C GLU A 103 -7.01 -7.83 -10.46
N VAL A 104 -8.15 -7.90 -11.15
CA VAL A 104 -8.74 -6.73 -11.83
C VAL A 104 -10.09 -6.47 -11.17
N ARG A 105 -10.38 -5.21 -10.84
CA ARG A 105 -11.58 -4.82 -10.11
C ARG A 105 -12.47 -3.91 -10.92
N ASP A 106 -13.77 -3.98 -10.72
CA ASP A 106 -14.71 -2.95 -11.21
C ASP A 106 -14.71 -1.69 -10.32
N ASP A 107 -15.57 -0.74 -10.67
CA ASP A 107 -15.77 0.51 -9.93
C ASP A 107 -16.34 0.31 -8.51
N GLU A 108 -17.01 -0.81 -8.27
CA GLU A 108 -17.50 -1.23 -6.95
C GLU A 108 -16.45 -2.01 -6.15
N LYS A 109 -15.20 -2.05 -6.66
CA LYS A 109 -14.04 -2.77 -6.10
C LYS A 109 -14.24 -4.28 -6.03
N GLN A 110 -15.19 -4.84 -6.77
CA GLN A 110 -15.39 -6.28 -6.88
C GLN A 110 -14.45 -6.88 -7.93
N SER A 111 -13.93 -8.07 -7.67
CA SER A 111 -13.02 -8.74 -8.62
C SER A 111 -13.77 -9.21 -9.87
N LEU A 112 -13.22 -8.89 -11.03
CA LEU A 112 -13.67 -9.39 -12.33
C LEU A 112 -13.18 -10.83 -12.60
N ASP A 113 -13.81 -11.49 -13.56
CA ASP A 113 -13.40 -12.83 -14.00
C ASP A 113 -12.07 -12.77 -14.77
N ILE A 114 -11.03 -13.31 -14.13
CA ILE A 114 -9.67 -13.26 -14.64
C ILE A 114 -9.45 -14.11 -15.90
N ASP A 115 -10.25 -15.17 -16.10
CA ASP A 115 -10.12 -16.04 -17.26
C ASP A 115 -10.69 -15.37 -18.52
N LEU A 116 -11.75 -14.57 -18.37
CA LEU A 116 -12.27 -13.73 -19.44
C LEU A 116 -11.23 -12.68 -19.87
N ILE A 117 -10.66 -11.94 -18.91
CA ILE A 117 -9.63 -10.92 -19.19
C ILE A 117 -8.42 -11.54 -19.91
N LYS A 118 -7.96 -12.70 -19.42
CA LYS A 118 -6.85 -13.44 -20.05
C LYS A 118 -7.19 -13.94 -21.45
N LYS A 119 -8.44 -14.30 -21.72
CA LYS A 119 -8.90 -14.73 -23.04
C LYS A 119 -8.95 -13.56 -24.02
N GLU A 120 -9.37 -12.39 -23.56
CA GLU A 120 -9.47 -11.17 -24.37
C GLU A 120 -8.09 -10.61 -24.74
N ASP A 121 -7.16 -10.51 -23.77
CA ASP A 121 -5.81 -9.99 -24.02
C ASP A 121 -4.73 -10.82 -23.33
N LYS A 122 -4.53 -12.04 -23.84
CA LYS A 122 -3.54 -12.99 -23.32
C LYS A 122 -2.11 -12.42 -23.30
N LYS A 123 -1.77 -11.59 -24.30
CA LYS A 123 -0.40 -11.06 -24.44
C LYS A 123 -0.12 -10.06 -23.34
N ASN A 124 -0.98 -9.06 -23.18
CA ASN A 124 -0.80 -8.04 -22.13
C ASN A 124 -0.91 -8.68 -20.75
N PHE A 125 -1.87 -9.58 -20.54
CA PHE A 125 -2.03 -10.34 -19.30
C PHE A 125 -0.72 -11.02 -18.88
N ASN A 126 -0.09 -11.78 -19.78
CA ASN A 126 1.18 -12.45 -19.47
C ASN A 126 2.32 -11.46 -19.22
N MET A 127 2.33 -10.33 -19.94
CA MET A 127 3.32 -9.27 -19.76
C MET A 127 3.22 -8.65 -18.37
N VAL A 128 2.01 -8.32 -17.90
CA VAL A 128 1.81 -7.71 -16.58
C VAL A 128 1.94 -8.71 -15.42
N ALA A 129 1.71 -10.00 -15.66
CA ALA A 129 1.84 -11.08 -14.66
C ALA A 129 3.29 -11.49 -14.40
N LYS A 130 4.14 -11.43 -15.42
CA LYS A 130 5.52 -11.90 -15.36
C LYS A 130 6.35 -11.24 -14.24
N PRO A 131 6.32 -9.90 -14.04
CA PRO A 131 7.08 -9.26 -12.97
C PRO A 131 6.72 -9.76 -11.57
N VAL A 132 5.43 -9.83 -11.24
CA VAL A 132 4.97 -10.29 -9.92
C VAL A 132 5.24 -11.77 -9.70
N ARG A 133 5.13 -12.60 -10.75
CA ARG A 133 5.49 -14.02 -10.67
C ARG A 133 6.99 -14.20 -10.41
N ASN A 134 7.84 -13.44 -11.10
CA ASN A 134 9.30 -13.50 -10.90
C ASN A 134 9.70 -13.00 -9.50
N HIS A 135 9.10 -11.91 -9.04
CA HIS A 135 9.25 -11.40 -7.67
C HIS A 135 8.91 -12.49 -6.65
N ASN A 136 7.70 -13.06 -6.71
CA ASN A 136 7.27 -14.10 -5.77
C ASN A 136 8.16 -15.35 -5.84
N LYS A 137 8.67 -15.71 -7.03
CA LYS A 137 9.58 -16.84 -7.20
C LYS A 137 10.95 -16.59 -6.56
N LEU A 138 11.50 -15.38 -6.69
CA LEU A 138 12.75 -15.01 -6.05
C LEU A 138 12.65 -15.18 -4.54
N TRP A 139 11.57 -14.66 -3.95
CA TRP A 139 11.28 -14.73 -2.52
C TRP A 139 11.08 -16.13 -1.94
N LEU A 140 11.04 -17.19 -2.75
CA LEU A 140 11.11 -18.57 -2.24
C LEU A 140 12.46 -18.89 -1.61
N ASN A 141 13.52 -18.16 -1.96
CA ASN A 141 14.89 -18.42 -1.52
C ASN A 141 15.46 -17.31 -0.61
N HIS A 142 14.60 -16.38 -0.16
CA HIS A 142 14.99 -15.25 0.68
C HIS A 142 14.02 -15.09 1.84
N THR A 143 14.45 -14.41 2.90
CA THR A 143 13.60 -14.10 4.05
C THR A 143 13.50 -12.60 4.27
N ALA A 144 12.33 -12.14 4.72
CA ALA A 144 12.15 -10.79 5.23
C ALA A 144 11.63 -10.90 6.66
N THR A 145 12.21 -10.15 7.59
CA THR A 145 11.80 -10.14 8.99
C THR A 145 11.60 -8.73 9.51
N LEU A 146 10.76 -8.58 10.52
CA LEU A 146 10.47 -7.36 11.25
C LEU A 146 10.47 -7.71 12.74
N ASN A 147 11.36 -7.11 13.52
CA ASN A 147 11.46 -7.34 14.97
C ASN A 147 11.56 -8.84 15.35
N GLY A 148 12.26 -9.63 14.51
CA GLY A 148 12.40 -11.09 14.70
C GLY A 148 11.22 -11.92 14.20
N PHE A 149 10.13 -11.29 13.76
CA PHE A 149 8.99 -11.96 13.14
C PHE A 149 9.12 -11.96 11.62
N GLU A 150 8.60 -12.98 10.97
CA GLU A 150 8.61 -13.07 9.53
C GLU A 150 7.58 -12.17 8.86
N LEU A 151 8.03 -11.53 7.79
CA LEU A 151 7.22 -10.69 6.95
C LEU A 151 6.99 -11.39 5.62
N SER A 152 5.73 -11.62 5.27
CA SER A 152 5.38 -12.21 3.97
C SER A 152 5.74 -11.25 2.84
N PRO A 153 6.70 -11.59 1.96
CA PRO A 153 7.20 -10.69 0.92
C PRO A 153 6.38 -10.80 -0.38
N PHE A 154 5.40 -11.69 -0.41
CA PHE A 154 4.65 -12.01 -1.61
C PHE A 154 3.72 -10.87 -2.00
N ALA A 155 3.77 -10.53 -3.27
CA ALA A 155 3.00 -9.45 -3.85
C ALA A 155 1.89 -9.99 -4.77
N LYS A 156 0.84 -9.18 -4.90
CA LYS A 156 -0.13 -9.25 -6.02
C LYS A 156 -0.21 -7.91 -6.72
N ARG A 157 -0.52 -7.90 -8.02
CA ARG A 157 -0.86 -6.67 -8.74
C ARG A 157 -2.37 -6.51 -8.78
N ILE A 158 -2.87 -5.33 -8.43
CA ILE A 158 -4.31 -5.04 -8.47
C ILE A 158 -4.57 -3.90 -9.44
N PHE A 159 -5.30 -4.19 -10.49
CA PHE A 159 -5.76 -3.26 -11.51
C PHE A 159 -7.23 -2.89 -11.29
N ASN A 160 -7.65 -1.77 -11.88
CA ASN A 160 -9.02 -1.27 -11.83
C ASN A 160 -9.53 -1.14 -13.26
N LYS A 161 -10.78 -1.51 -13.53
CA LYS A 161 -11.45 -1.54 -14.85
C LYS A 161 -10.82 -2.50 -15.87
N ASP A 162 -9.54 -2.35 -16.15
CA ASP A 162 -8.77 -3.04 -17.18
C ASP A 162 -7.30 -3.18 -16.73
N LEU A 163 -6.39 -3.59 -17.62
CA LEU A 163 -4.96 -3.74 -17.32
C LEU A 163 -4.14 -2.44 -17.46
N GLU A 164 -4.78 -1.33 -17.80
CA GLU A 164 -4.17 -0.01 -18.05
C GLU A 164 -4.42 1.01 -16.92
N HIS A 165 -5.25 0.67 -15.93
CA HIS A 165 -5.54 1.52 -14.78
C HIS A 165 -5.22 0.83 -13.45
N GLY A 166 -4.51 1.52 -12.55
CA GLY A 166 -3.96 0.91 -11.34
C GLY A 166 -2.85 -0.09 -11.68
N GLY A 167 -2.77 -1.22 -10.98
CA GLY A 167 -1.79 -2.28 -11.25
C GLY A 167 -0.67 -2.37 -10.24
N ARG A 168 -0.65 -1.47 -9.24
CA ARG A 168 0.33 -1.42 -8.15
C ARG A 168 0.53 -2.78 -7.49
N PHE A 169 1.74 -2.98 -6.98
CA PHE A 169 2.09 -4.14 -6.17
C PHE A 169 1.53 -3.96 -4.77
N TYR A 170 0.77 -4.95 -4.30
CA TYR A 170 0.18 -5.01 -2.98
C TYR A 170 0.81 -6.13 -2.17
N CYS A 171 1.32 -5.74 -1.01
CA CYS A 171 1.97 -6.61 -0.03
C CYS A 171 1.36 -6.34 1.36
N PRO A 172 1.44 -7.29 2.31
CA PRO A 172 0.87 -7.12 3.65
C PRO A 172 1.39 -5.91 4.43
N PHE A 173 2.65 -5.50 4.20
CA PHE A 173 3.33 -4.40 4.90
C PHE A 173 3.19 -3.02 4.23
N GLN A 174 2.42 -2.90 3.14
CA GLN A 174 2.36 -1.64 2.39
C GLN A 174 1.74 -0.47 3.19
N ASN A 175 0.86 -0.77 4.15
CA ASN A 175 0.25 0.22 5.05
C ASN A 175 1.00 0.38 6.39
N MET A 176 2.16 -0.28 6.53
CA MET A 176 2.97 -0.21 7.74
C MET A 176 3.56 1.20 7.90
N PRO A 177 3.64 1.77 9.13
CA PRO A 177 4.33 3.04 9.38
C PRO A 177 5.78 3.01 8.90
N SER A 178 6.32 4.15 8.47
CA SER A 178 7.72 4.22 8.00
C SER A 178 8.70 3.77 9.08
N SER A 179 8.49 4.19 10.33
CA SER A 179 9.32 3.81 11.48
C SER A 179 9.43 2.31 11.70
N ASP A 180 8.37 1.57 11.36
CA ASP A 180 8.33 0.13 11.55
C ASP A 180 9.05 -0.54 10.38
N ARG A 181 8.92 0.01 9.16
CA ARG A 181 9.65 -0.48 7.98
C ARG A 181 11.17 -0.34 8.14
N ASP A 182 11.65 0.65 8.90
CA ASP A 182 13.08 0.83 9.19
C ASP A 182 13.68 -0.37 9.97
N ASN A 183 12.85 -1.20 10.59
CA ASN A 183 13.28 -2.40 11.32
C ASN A 183 13.18 -3.68 10.47
N ILE A 184 12.90 -3.56 9.17
CA ILE A 184 12.88 -4.71 8.27
C ILE A 184 14.30 -5.17 8.00
N LEU A 185 14.52 -6.48 8.11
CA LEU A 185 15.72 -7.15 7.66
C LEU A 185 15.41 -8.05 6.45
N ILE A 186 16.34 -8.16 5.51
CA ILE A 186 16.27 -9.12 4.41
C ILE A 186 17.47 -10.04 4.49
N ASP A 187 17.23 -11.35 4.58
CA ASP A 187 18.26 -12.37 4.83
C ASP A 187 19.11 -12.07 6.08
N GLY A 188 18.50 -11.43 7.09
CA GLY A 188 19.18 -11.01 8.32
C GLY A 188 20.00 -9.71 8.21
N GLU A 189 20.06 -9.09 7.04
CA GLU A 189 20.74 -7.82 6.81
C GLU A 189 19.79 -6.63 6.94
N LYS A 190 20.31 -5.50 7.45
CA LYS A 190 19.57 -4.23 7.49
C LYS A 190 19.15 -3.77 6.10
N THR A 191 18.05 -3.05 6.05
CA THR A 191 17.48 -2.56 4.80
C THR A 191 17.44 -1.04 4.74
N VAL A 192 17.27 -0.52 3.52
CA VAL A 192 17.03 0.89 3.23
C VAL A 192 15.85 1.03 2.28
N GLU A 193 15.06 2.09 2.44
CA GLU A 193 13.94 2.39 1.55
C GLU A 193 14.36 3.47 0.52
N LEU A 194 14.39 3.09 -0.76
CA LEU A 194 14.62 4.03 -1.86
C LEU A 194 13.29 4.49 -2.45
N ASP A 195 13.11 5.80 -2.57
CA ASP A 195 11.84 6.44 -2.96
C ASP A 195 12.05 7.47 -4.06
N PHE A 196 11.12 7.57 -5.00
CA PHE A 196 11.17 8.57 -6.06
C PHE A 196 10.74 9.95 -5.55
N LYS A 197 11.46 11.01 -5.91
CA LYS A 197 11.00 12.37 -5.60
C LYS A 197 9.83 12.75 -6.50
N ALA A 198 8.63 12.89 -5.92
CA ALA A 198 7.45 13.44 -6.58
C ALA A 198 7.10 12.74 -7.91
N ILE A 199 7.04 11.40 -7.91
CA ILE A 199 6.97 10.59 -9.13
C ILE A 199 5.82 10.98 -10.07
N HIS A 200 4.61 11.20 -9.55
CA HIS A 200 3.44 11.50 -10.39
C HIS A 200 3.57 12.84 -11.13
N ILE A 201 4.17 13.86 -10.51
CA ILE A 201 4.40 15.13 -11.20
C ILE A 201 5.51 14.98 -12.24
N ASN A 202 6.58 14.24 -11.94
CA ASN A 202 7.60 13.92 -12.95
C ASN A 202 7.03 13.13 -14.13
N ILE A 203 6.11 12.18 -13.89
CA ILE A 203 5.43 11.44 -14.95
C ILE A 203 4.63 12.40 -15.83
N LEU A 204 3.81 13.28 -15.25
CA LEU A 204 3.02 14.26 -16.01
C LEU A 204 3.92 15.15 -16.89
N TYR A 205 5.03 15.66 -16.34
CA TYR A 205 6.01 16.44 -17.09
C TYR A 205 6.62 15.65 -18.24
N SER A 206 6.99 14.39 -17.99
CA SER A 206 7.54 13.50 -19.02
C SER A 206 6.53 13.20 -20.13
N LEU A 207 5.24 13.02 -19.80
CA LEU A 207 4.15 12.88 -20.78
C LEU A 207 3.97 14.16 -21.63
N ALA A 208 4.26 15.33 -21.06
CA ALA A 208 4.35 16.59 -21.79
C ALA A 208 5.68 16.80 -22.53
N ASN A 209 6.55 15.78 -22.59
CA ASN A 209 7.91 15.84 -23.14
C ASN A 209 8.78 16.95 -22.54
N LYS A 210 8.68 17.14 -21.21
CA LYS A 210 9.46 18.12 -20.45
C LYS A 210 10.12 17.46 -19.25
N GLN A 211 11.37 17.85 -18.97
CA GLN A 211 12.03 17.54 -17.71
C GLN A 211 11.49 18.48 -16.62
N LEU A 212 11.00 17.90 -15.52
CA LEU A 212 10.70 18.69 -14.31
C LEU A 212 12.01 19.23 -13.73
N LYS A 213 12.03 20.53 -13.40
CA LYS A 213 13.16 21.20 -12.77
C LYS A 213 12.75 21.76 -11.41
N GLY A 214 13.60 21.54 -10.40
CA GLY A 214 13.35 22.00 -9.04
C GLY A 214 12.21 21.27 -8.34
N ASP A 215 11.81 21.78 -7.18
CA ASP A 215 10.76 21.18 -6.38
C ASP A 215 9.37 21.55 -6.93
N PRO A 216 8.52 20.57 -7.31
CA PRO A 216 7.20 20.84 -7.84
C PRO A 216 6.23 21.42 -6.80
N TYR A 217 6.51 21.27 -5.51
CA TYR A 217 5.61 21.71 -4.45
C TYR A 217 6.02 23.04 -3.81
N LEU A 218 7.18 23.59 -4.18
CA LEU A 218 7.66 24.86 -3.66
C LEU A 218 6.98 26.03 -4.39
N VAL A 219 6.09 26.73 -3.68
CA VAL A 219 5.41 27.95 -4.15
C VAL A 219 5.48 29.02 -3.06
N ASP A 220 5.40 30.28 -3.46
CA ASP A 220 5.32 31.38 -2.51
C ASP A 220 3.93 31.42 -1.84
N GLY A 221 3.89 31.71 -0.55
CA GLY A 221 2.64 31.93 0.21
C GLY A 221 1.91 30.64 0.67
N ILE A 222 2.32 29.46 0.23
CA ILE A 222 1.76 28.18 0.71
C ILE A 222 2.89 27.25 1.11
N GLU A 223 2.83 26.72 2.33
CA GLU A 223 3.83 25.77 2.81
C GLU A 223 3.92 24.55 1.88
N ARG A 224 5.16 24.13 1.58
CA ARG A 224 5.45 22.99 0.70
C ARG A 224 4.66 21.73 1.05
N LYS A 225 4.51 21.42 2.34
CA LYS A 225 3.77 20.23 2.82
C LYS A 225 2.29 20.30 2.46
N VAL A 226 1.70 21.50 2.61
CA VAL A 226 0.31 21.78 2.24
C VAL A 226 0.14 21.69 0.72
N MET A 227 1.05 22.32 -0.04
CA MET A 227 1.03 22.25 -1.51
C MET A 227 1.18 20.81 -2.04
N LYS A 228 2.05 19.99 -1.44
CA LYS A 228 2.16 18.57 -1.78
C LYS A 228 0.84 17.83 -1.57
N SER A 229 0.16 18.05 -0.44
CA SER A 229 -1.14 17.45 -0.15
C SER A 229 -2.21 17.86 -1.17
N LEU A 230 -2.26 19.17 -1.49
CA LEU A 230 -3.17 19.72 -2.49
C LEU A 230 -2.93 19.11 -3.88
N MET A 231 -1.68 19.07 -4.33
CA MET A 231 -1.31 18.51 -5.63
C MET A 231 -1.65 17.02 -5.73
N LEU A 232 -1.39 16.22 -4.68
CA LEU A 232 -1.77 14.81 -4.67
C LEU A 232 -3.30 14.64 -4.74
N ARG A 233 -4.06 15.49 -4.08
CA ARG A 233 -5.53 15.47 -4.16
C ARG A 233 -6.03 15.88 -5.54
N LEU A 234 -5.44 16.92 -6.16
CA LEU A 234 -5.80 17.38 -7.50
C LEU A 234 -5.57 16.31 -8.56
N VAL A 235 -4.40 15.66 -8.53
CA VAL A 235 -4.03 14.60 -9.47
C VAL A 235 -4.97 13.39 -9.40
N ASN A 236 -5.55 13.13 -8.22
CA ASN A 236 -6.51 12.05 -8.01
C ASN A 236 -7.99 12.50 -8.11
N SER A 237 -8.25 13.73 -8.57
CA SER A 237 -9.61 14.27 -8.67
C SER A 237 -10.01 14.57 -10.10
N GLU A 238 -11.20 14.12 -10.48
CA GLU A 238 -11.87 14.47 -11.74
C GLU A 238 -12.68 15.77 -11.60
N SER A 239 -12.91 16.24 -10.36
CA SER A 239 -13.72 17.43 -10.09
C SER A 239 -12.87 18.61 -9.63
N ILE A 240 -12.49 19.46 -10.59
CA ILE A 240 -11.79 20.73 -10.30
C ILE A 240 -12.64 21.62 -9.37
N SER A 241 -13.96 21.67 -9.59
CA SER A 241 -14.87 22.45 -8.73
C SER A 241 -14.92 21.90 -7.30
N GLY A 242 -14.97 20.57 -7.14
CA GLY A 242 -14.89 19.92 -5.82
C GLY A 242 -13.57 20.19 -5.11
N PHE A 243 -12.46 20.09 -5.83
CA PHE A 243 -11.12 20.46 -5.34
C PHE A 243 -11.09 21.90 -4.83
N LYS A 244 -11.58 22.86 -5.63
CA LYS A 244 -11.64 24.28 -5.24
C LYS A 244 -12.51 24.51 -4.02
N ALA A 245 -13.69 23.88 -3.96
CA ALA A 245 -14.64 24.07 -2.87
C ALA A 245 -14.07 23.64 -1.51
N ILE A 246 -13.30 22.55 -1.45
CA ILE A 246 -12.65 22.08 -0.21
C ILE A 246 -11.62 23.10 0.27
N ILE A 247 -10.84 23.69 -0.63
CA ILE A 247 -9.82 24.69 -0.28
C ILE A 247 -10.47 25.97 0.23
N THR A 248 -11.48 26.49 -0.47
CA THR A 248 -12.22 27.68 -0.03
C THR A 248 -12.85 27.48 1.35
N LYS A 249 -13.39 26.28 1.63
CA LYS A 249 -13.86 25.94 2.98
C LYS A 249 -12.73 25.91 4.01
N SER A 250 -11.55 25.47 3.61
CA SER A 250 -10.38 25.33 4.49
C SER A 250 -9.67 26.66 4.78
N GLY A 251 -9.71 27.62 3.85
CA GLY A 251 -9.23 28.98 4.06
C GLY A 251 -10.17 29.88 4.87
N ASN A 252 -11.42 29.45 5.08
CA ASN A 252 -12.42 30.24 5.82
C ASN A 252 -12.05 30.34 7.33
N PRO A 253 -11.86 31.56 7.88
CA PRO A 253 -11.43 31.74 9.26
C PRO A 253 -12.36 31.11 10.31
N LYS A 254 -13.68 31.07 10.06
CA LYS A 254 -14.63 30.42 10.99
C LYS A 254 -14.42 28.91 11.04
N ASN A 255 -14.22 28.27 9.89
CA ASN A 255 -13.95 26.84 9.82
C ASN A 255 -12.60 26.49 10.46
N LYS A 256 -11.59 27.34 10.26
CA LYS A 256 -10.28 27.21 10.91
C LYS A 256 -10.40 27.29 12.43
N ALA A 257 -11.20 28.22 12.96
CA ALA A 257 -11.46 28.34 14.39
C ALA A 257 -12.17 27.10 14.96
N ILE A 258 -13.17 26.56 14.24
CA ILE A 258 -13.86 25.31 14.60
C ILE A 258 -12.88 24.14 14.63
N TYR A 259 -12.03 24.00 13.61
CA TYR A 259 -11.04 22.93 13.55
C TYR A 259 -9.99 23.06 14.68
N ALA A 260 -9.52 24.27 14.96
CA ALA A 260 -8.58 24.52 16.04
C ALA A 260 -9.18 24.18 17.42
N GLN A 261 -10.47 24.44 17.63
CA GLN A 261 -11.16 24.02 18.84
C GLN A 261 -11.23 22.49 18.93
N TYR A 262 -11.62 21.81 17.84
CA TYR A 262 -11.62 20.36 17.79
C TYR A 262 -10.24 19.75 18.11
N CYS A 263 -9.15 20.31 17.58
CA CYS A 263 -7.80 19.86 17.91
C CYS A 263 -7.45 20.03 19.39
N ARG A 264 -7.89 21.13 20.03
CA ARG A 264 -7.72 21.34 21.48
C ARG A 264 -8.50 20.31 22.29
N ASP A 265 -9.76 20.09 21.93
CA ASP A 265 -10.63 19.12 22.61
C ASP A 265 -10.07 17.69 22.47
N LEU A 266 -9.52 17.36 21.29
CA LEU A 266 -8.91 16.06 21.04
C LEU A 266 -7.63 15.85 21.86
N LEU A 267 -6.80 16.90 21.99
CA LEU A 267 -5.59 16.85 22.82
C LEU A 267 -5.94 16.63 24.30
N LEU A 268 -6.96 17.33 24.82
CA LEU A 268 -7.44 17.13 26.19
C LEU A 268 -7.95 15.70 26.38
N TYR A 269 -8.78 15.20 25.45
CA TYR A 269 -9.23 13.81 25.45
C TYR A 269 -8.07 12.81 25.49
N ASP A 270 -7.04 13.00 24.66
CA ASP A 270 -5.88 12.11 24.61
C ASP A 270 -5.06 12.14 25.91
N GLN A 271 -5.02 13.27 26.61
CA GLN A 271 -4.38 13.40 27.92
C GLN A 271 -5.21 12.75 29.04
N GLU A 272 -6.54 12.84 28.98
CA GLU A 272 -7.42 12.39 30.06
C GLU A 272 -7.84 10.92 29.94
N LYS A 273 -7.87 10.35 28.72
CA LYS A 273 -8.23 8.93 28.51
C LYS A 273 -7.28 7.96 29.22
N THR A 274 -6.04 8.38 29.48
CA THR A 274 -5.04 7.58 30.21
C THR A 274 -5.32 7.51 31.71
N LEU A 275 -6.24 8.33 32.22
CA LEU A 275 -6.60 8.42 33.64
C LEU A 275 -7.87 7.62 34.01
N ALA A 276 -8.31 6.70 33.14
CA ALA A 276 -9.47 5.81 33.35
C ALA A 276 -10.82 6.51 33.62
N ASN A 277 -10.97 7.78 33.25
CA ASN A 277 -12.25 8.49 33.29
C ASN A 277 -13.09 8.22 32.04
N GLU A 278 -14.42 8.18 32.20
CA GLU A 278 -15.39 8.10 31.10
C GLU A 278 -15.44 9.42 30.31
N TYR A 279 -14.45 9.68 29.46
CA TYR A 279 -14.42 10.82 28.57
C TYR A 279 -14.91 10.46 27.17
N VAL A 280 -15.78 11.30 26.60
CA VAL A 280 -16.34 11.11 25.26
C VAL A 280 -15.40 11.73 24.22
N LYS A 281 -14.95 10.93 23.25
CA LYS A 281 -14.10 11.42 22.15
C LYS A 281 -14.80 12.54 21.37
N PRO A 282 -14.18 13.71 21.17
CA PRO A 282 -14.81 14.81 20.44
C PRO A 282 -15.10 14.39 18.99
N ARG A 283 -16.28 14.78 18.51
CA ARG A 283 -16.71 14.48 17.14
C ARG A 283 -15.98 15.40 16.18
N ASN A 284 -15.35 14.83 15.15
CA ASN A 284 -14.70 15.62 14.11
C ASN A 284 -15.74 16.48 13.36
N PRO A 285 -15.62 17.83 13.39
CA PRO A 285 -16.58 18.74 12.75
C PRO A 285 -16.51 18.71 11.22
N PHE A 286 -15.40 18.22 10.65
CA PHE A 286 -15.22 18.07 9.21
C PHE A 286 -14.89 16.60 8.90
N PRO A 287 -15.82 15.82 8.31
CA PRO A 287 -15.51 14.46 7.84
C PRO A 287 -14.21 14.47 7.03
N PHE A 288 -13.39 13.41 7.15
CA PHE A 288 -11.98 13.30 6.72
C PHE A 288 -11.61 13.87 5.33
N GLU A 289 -12.59 14.08 4.46
CA GLU A 289 -12.41 14.51 3.08
C GLU A 289 -12.60 16.01 2.85
N ASN A 290 -13.11 16.77 3.84
CA ASN A 290 -13.69 18.10 3.60
C ASN A 290 -12.88 19.30 4.13
N TYR A 291 -11.73 19.08 4.76
CA TYR A 291 -10.90 20.16 5.31
C TYR A 291 -9.40 19.86 5.14
N ILE A 292 -8.62 20.90 4.85
CA ILE A 292 -7.17 20.84 4.65
C ILE A 292 -6.51 21.79 5.64
N PRO A 293 -5.86 21.28 6.70
CA PRO A 293 -5.11 22.12 7.63
C PRO A 293 -3.96 22.85 6.93
N GLY A 294 -3.67 24.08 7.35
CA GLY A 294 -2.53 24.87 6.87
C GLY A 294 -2.80 25.74 5.65
N ILE A 295 -4.04 25.80 5.14
CA ILE A 295 -4.43 26.80 4.14
C ILE A 295 -4.43 28.20 4.81
N PRO A 296 -3.79 29.23 4.21
CA PRO A 296 -3.81 30.59 4.76
C PRO A 296 -5.22 31.18 4.83
N ASP A 297 -5.41 32.21 5.67
CA ASP A 297 -6.72 32.87 5.82
C ASP A 297 -7.17 33.48 4.49
N ASP A 298 -8.46 33.30 4.20
CA ASP A 298 -9.17 33.84 3.04
C ASP A 298 -8.66 33.37 1.67
N VAL A 299 -7.66 32.47 1.63
CA VAL A 299 -7.21 31.81 0.39
C VAL A 299 -8.30 30.89 -0.14
N THR A 300 -8.70 31.12 -1.39
CA THR A 300 -9.73 30.34 -2.07
C THR A 300 -9.16 29.22 -2.91
N GLY A 301 -10.01 28.27 -3.29
CA GLY A 301 -9.66 27.24 -4.27
C GLY A 301 -9.28 27.78 -5.63
N ASP A 302 -9.87 28.90 -6.06
CA ASP A 302 -9.49 29.54 -7.32
C ASP A 302 -8.07 30.11 -7.26
N ASP A 303 -7.69 30.73 -6.14
CA ASP A 303 -6.32 31.22 -5.93
C ASP A 303 -5.30 30.09 -6.00
N VAL A 304 -5.55 29.01 -5.26
CA VAL A 304 -4.65 27.84 -5.24
C VAL A 304 -4.60 27.14 -6.60
N TYR A 305 -5.74 26.94 -7.25
CA TYR A 305 -5.78 26.32 -8.56
C TYR A 305 -4.98 27.16 -9.57
N LYS A 306 -5.13 28.48 -9.54
CA LYS A 306 -4.36 29.40 -10.38
C LYS A 306 -2.86 29.29 -10.10
N ILE A 307 -2.44 29.31 -8.84
CA ILE A 307 -1.03 29.14 -8.44
C ILE A 307 -0.45 27.83 -9.01
N ILE A 308 -1.20 26.73 -8.88
CA ILE A 308 -0.81 25.42 -9.41
C ILE A 308 -0.69 25.48 -10.94
N THR A 309 -1.70 25.99 -11.64
CA THR A 309 -1.69 26.01 -13.11
C THR A 309 -0.66 26.98 -13.69
N ASP A 310 -0.35 28.08 -13.01
CA ASP A 310 0.69 29.01 -13.44
C ASP A 310 2.08 28.36 -13.31
N LYS A 311 2.38 27.77 -12.15
CA LYS A 311 3.65 27.06 -11.91
C LYS A 311 3.80 25.85 -12.84
N HIS A 312 2.71 25.13 -13.07
CA HIS A 312 2.68 23.88 -13.83
C HIS A 312 1.97 24.03 -15.19
N HIS A 313 2.11 25.18 -15.85
CA HIS A 313 1.39 25.50 -17.09
C HIS A 313 1.56 24.43 -18.19
N VAL A 314 2.73 23.78 -18.26
CA VAL A 314 3.02 22.70 -19.23
C VAL A 314 2.14 21.45 -19.05
N ILE A 315 1.64 21.19 -17.84
CA ILE A 315 0.77 20.04 -17.52
C ILE A 315 -0.62 20.47 -17.04
N ALA A 316 -0.91 21.77 -16.98
CA ALA A 316 -2.16 22.31 -16.44
C ALA A 316 -3.41 21.74 -17.15
N HIS A 317 -3.31 21.52 -18.46
CA HIS A 317 -4.36 20.96 -19.30
C HIS A 317 -4.68 19.48 -18.98
N MET A 318 -3.83 18.78 -18.24
CA MET A 318 -4.04 17.38 -17.85
C MET A 318 -4.87 17.24 -16.57
N PHE A 319 -4.94 18.27 -15.72
CA PHE A 319 -5.66 18.18 -14.45
C PHE A 319 -7.17 18.09 -14.66
N GLY A 320 -7.84 17.25 -13.87
CA GLY A 320 -9.27 16.98 -14.01
C GLY A 320 -9.62 16.01 -15.15
N ALA A 321 -8.62 15.45 -15.84
CA ALA A 321 -8.87 14.40 -16.83
C ALA A 321 -9.37 13.11 -16.17
N ASP A 322 -10.29 12.43 -16.85
CA ASP A 322 -10.87 11.16 -16.41
C ASP A 322 -9.78 10.12 -16.13
N LEU A 323 -9.91 9.45 -14.98
CA LEU A 323 -9.04 8.36 -14.55
C LEU A 323 -7.55 8.71 -14.50
N LEU A 324 -7.18 10.00 -14.43
CA LEU A 324 -5.78 10.42 -14.40
C LEU A 324 -5.00 9.75 -13.28
N GLY A 325 -5.57 9.72 -12.07
CA GLY A 325 -4.94 9.11 -10.90
C GLY A 325 -4.61 7.63 -11.14
N THR A 326 -5.56 6.84 -11.63
CA THR A 326 -5.33 5.41 -11.88
C THR A 326 -4.42 5.14 -13.08
N ARG A 327 -4.40 6.02 -14.09
CA ARG A 327 -3.42 5.98 -15.19
C ARG A 327 -1.99 6.22 -14.69
N LEU A 328 -1.80 7.22 -13.83
CA LEU A 328 -0.50 7.48 -13.22
C LEU A 328 -0.05 6.33 -12.31
N GLN A 329 -0.99 5.68 -11.61
CA GLN A 329 -0.72 4.43 -10.87
C GLN A 329 -0.34 3.25 -11.78
N ASN A 330 -0.79 3.23 -13.03
CA ASN A 330 -0.36 2.20 -13.96
C ASN A 330 1.06 2.44 -14.46
N ILE A 331 1.38 3.68 -14.78
CA ILE A 331 2.74 4.07 -15.18
C ILE A 331 3.71 3.83 -14.02
N ASP A 332 3.39 4.26 -12.80
CA ASP A 332 4.24 4.01 -11.61
C ASP A 332 4.44 2.50 -11.36
N SER A 333 3.40 1.70 -11.53
CA SER A 333 3.46 0.27 -11.37
C SER A 333 4.29 -0.41 -12.45
N ASN A 334 4.26 0.07 -13.69
CA ASN A 334 5.08 -0.48 -14.77
C ASN A 334 6.56 -0.12 -14.59
N ILE A 335 6.87 1.04 -14.01
CA ILE A 335 8.22 1.38 -13.55
C ILE A 335 8.66 0.42 -12.44
N MET A 336 7.83 0.19 -11.43
CA MET A 336 8.11 -0.78 -10.36
C MET A 336 8.33 -2.20 -10.91
N ALA A 337 7.52 -2.63 -11.89
CA ALA A 337 7.70 -3.91 -12.56
C ALA A 337 9.07 -4.04 -13.24
N GLU A 338 9.54 -3.00 -13.93
CA GLU A 338 10.86 -2.97 -14.54
C GLU A 338 11.98 -3.00 -13.47
N ILE A 339 11.81 -2.30 -12.35
CA ILE A 339 12.76 -2.31 -11.22
C ILE A 339 12.88 -3.74 -10.67
N LEU A 340 11.78 -4.34 -10.25
CA LEU A 340 11.76 -5.67 -9.65
C LEU A 340 12.31 -6.74 -10.59
N MET A 341 12.01 -6.65 -11.89
CA MET A 341 12.58 -7.60 -12.86
C MET A 341 14.10 -7.46 -12.98
N ASN A 342 14.66 -6.25 -12.96
CA ASN A 342 16.11 -6.06 -13.11
C ASN A 342 16.89 -6.35 -11.82
N LEU A 343 16.29 -6.13 -10.65
CA LEU A 343 16.85 -6.61 -9.38
C LEU A 343 16.81 -8.13 -9.31
N ALA A 344 15.69 -8.76 -9.69
CA ALA A 344 15.55 -10.21 -9.68
C ALA A 344 16.53 -10.92 -10.64
N LYS A 345 16.86 -10.32 -11.80
CA LYS A 345 17.91 -10.86 -12.69
C LYS A 345 19.29 -10.90 -12.04
N GLN A 346 19.53 -10.03 -11.06
CA GLN A 346 20.77 -9.96 -10.29
C GLN A 346 20.69 -10.79 -9.00
N GLY A 347 19.57 -11.48 -8.74
CA GLY A 347 19.35 -12.22 -7.50
C GLY A 347 19.12 -11.33 -6.28
N ILE A 348 18.78 -10.05 -6.47
CA ILE A 348 18.58 -9.10 -5.38
C ILE A 348 17.10 -9.11 -4.97
N PRO A 349 16.76 -9.62 -3.76
CA PRO A 349 15.41 -9.52 -3.23
C PRO A 349 15.08 -8.07 -2.89
N ALA A 350 13.83 -7.67 -3.17
CA ALA A 350 13.37 -6.31 -2.97
C ALA A 350 11.90 -6.32 -2.58
N LEU A 351 11.48 -5.44 -1.66
CA LEU A 351 10.08 -5.31 -1.24
C LEU A 351 9.49 -4.01 -1.82
N PRO A 352 8.50 -4.09 -2.73
CA PRO A 352 7.86 -2.89 -3.28
C PRO A 352 6.87 -2.28 -2.29
N VAL A 353 6.93 -0.96 -2.10
CA VAL A 353 6.00 -0.17 -1.28
C VAL A 353 5.52 1.03 -2.07
N HIS A 354 4.39 0.87 -2.77
CA HIS A 354 3.90 1.89 -3.72
C HIS A 354 4.95 2.22 -4.79
N ASP A 355 5.52 3.41 -4.78
CA ASP A 355 6.58 3.92 -5.64
C ASP A 355 7.99 3.82 -5.04
N SER A 356 8.13 3.32 -3.80
CA SER A 356 9.41 3.04 -3.16
C SER A 356 9.74 1.54 -3.15
N VAL A 357 11.02 1.22 -2.93
CA VAL A 357 11.54 -0.15 -2.85
C VAL A 357 12.47 -0.28 -1.66
N ILE A 358 12.28 -1.34 -0.87
CA ILE A 358 13.16 -1.71 0.23
C ILE A 358 14.10 -2.81 -0.23
N VAL A 359 15.40 -2.61 -0.03
CA VAL A 359 16.47 -3.57 -0.36
C VAL A 359 17.46 -3.63 0.80
N LYS A 360 18.35 -4.62 0.78
CA LYS A 360 19.50 -4.69 1.70
C LYS A 360 20.38 -3.45 1.56
N GLU A 361 20.97 -2.98 2.66
CA GLU A 361 21.91 -1.85 2.68
C GLU A 361 23.05 -2.04 1.67
N SER A 362 23.60 -3.26 1.58
CA SER A 362 24.64 -3.61 0.61
C SER A 362 24.22 -3.43 -0.86
N ASP A 363 22.93 -3.52 -1.16
CA ASP A 363 22.37 -3.41 -2.51
C ASP A 363 21.89 -1.98 -2.87
N GLN A 364 22.00 -1.01 -1.94
CA GLN A 364 21.45 0.35 -2.11
C GLN A 364 21.91 1.03 -3.41
N ALA A 365 23.21 0.98 -3.71
CA ALA A 365 23.77 1.64 -4.89
C ALA A 365 23.23 1.02 -6.19
N ILE A 366 23.08 -0.31 -6.23
CA ILE A 366 22.53 -1.06 -7.37
C ILE A 366 21.05 -0.71 -7.53
N ALA A 367 20.28 -0.71 -6.44
CA ALA A 367 18.86 -0.36 -6.46
C ALA A 367 18.63 1.07 -6.95
N ASN A 368 19.44 2.04 -6.50
CA ASN A 368 19.33 3.43 -6.94
C ASN A 368 19.53 3.57 -8.46
N ASP A 369 20.56 2.92 -9.00
CA ASP A 369 20.86 2.91 -10.43
C ASP A 369 19.75 2.20 -11.24
N VAL A 370 19.26 1.06 -10.76
CA VAL A 370 18.15 0.33 -11.40
C VAL A 370 16.87 1.16 -11.42
N MET A 371 16.54 1.87 -10.33
CA MET A 371 15.37 2.75 -10.26
C MET A 371 15.45 3.88 -11.30
N LYS A 372 16.60 4.58 -11.38
CA LYS A 372 16.80 5.65 -12.36
C LYS A 372 16.74 5.13 -13.80
N LYS A 373 17.39 4.00 -14.08
CA LYS A 373 17.37 3.37 -15.41
C LYS A 373 15.98 2.90 -15.80
N ALA A 374 15.21 2.33 -14.88
CA ALA A 374 13.84 1.90 -15.12
C ALA A 374 12.93 3.09 -15.45
N TYR A 375 13.03 4.18 -14.67
CA TYR A 375 12.31 5.42 -14.95
C TYR A 375 12.69 5.99 -16.32
N PHE A 376 13.99 6.16 -16.60
CA PHE A 376 14.47 6.67 -17.89
C PHE A 376 14.03 5.80 -19.06
N LYS A 377 14.06 4.47 -18.91
CA LYS A 377 13.64 3.53 -19.97
C LYS A 377 12.20 3.79 -20.41
N ILE A 378 11.30 4.04 -19.46
CA ILE A 378 9.86 4.21 -19.70
C ILE A 378 9.53 5.66 -20.04
N MET A 379 10.04 6.62 -19.28
CA MET A 379 9.66 8.03 -19.36
C MET A 379 10.56 8.89 -20.26
N LYS A 380 11.73 8.36 -20.66
CA LYS A 380 12.75 9.08 -21.46
C LYS A 380 13.24 10.39 -20.84
N HIS A 381 13.12 10.49 -19.52
CA HIS A 381 13.50 11.63 -18.70
C HIS A 381 14.15 11.13 -17.41
N ASP A 382 14.90 11.99 -16.74
CA ASP A 382 15.58 11.65 -15.48
C ASP A 382 14.69 11.95 -14.27
N ILE A 383 14.96 11.25 -13.17
CA ILE A 383 14.30 11.48 -11.88
C ILE A 383 15.29 11.28 -10.73
N ASP A 384 15.06 12.03 -9.66
CA ASP A 384 15.77 11.85 -8.41
C ASP A 384 15.19 10.70 -7.58
N VAL A 385 16.09 9.93 -6.97
CA VAL A 385 15.78 8.89 -5.97
C VAL A 385 16.41 9.29 -4.65
N THR A 386 15.61 9.27 -3.58
CA THR A 386 16.06 9.48 -2.19
C THR A 386 16.17 8.16 -1.46
N THR A 387 17.03 8.11 -0.45
CA THR A 387 17.09 7.02 0.51
C THR A 387 16.56 7.54 1.85
N LYS A 388 15.76 6.71 2.52
CA LYS A 388 15.29 6.93 3.90
C LYS A 388 15.94 5.92 4.81
#